data_AF-A0A250JKN6-F1
#
_entry.id   AF-A0A250JKN6-F1
#
_cell.length_a   1.000
_cell.length_b   1.000
_cell.length_c   1.000
_cell.angle_alpha   90.00
_cell.angle_beta   90.00
_cell.angle_gamma   90.00
#
_symmetry.space_group_name_H-M   'P 1'
#
loop_
_entity.id
_entity.type
_entity.pdbx_description
1 polymer ?
#
loop_
_entity_poly.entity_id
_entity_poly.type
_entity_poly.pdbx_seq_one_letter_code
_entity_poly.pdbx_strand_id
1 'polypeptide(L)'
;MTRVWRKSMLVLLGLLGLGGCAGPSRTQKSSALEDARRAEERLAEQVELQESSADEDERTERESFAQKAIAALREAGETRPIRYDAEGFLLELGDKDPSTVFLGNFFDEYRATPPEQRHEVLGRLTHVRSPPTMPEAFADVRPHLMPVVRGRAFFERLRLEVKGRKDLSTLLSWKPLGGFLGVGLAFDGPDTLRYLGPDELRRWGVSFEEALTLALENLRQRSPESLERLAPGTCQAPWQDTYAASRLLLEEVVRRCPVRGEPVVLVPHRDLLLITGSDDEDGLSRVARMSLDALLAPRAQDGRALRLTSGTWVPFMPERLSNAWKDFRQLELFTQARDYDEQTQQLDKHYQGTGEDVFVAAFTPYQDEHGRSLSYAVWQKGMTTLLPRAELIFFVDPAQGERAAPVGVARWEDVAKVTGALGTPVEGLYPERYRVRDFPSDEQLARWRGDPGDLFDENER
;
A
#
# COMPACT_ATOMS: atom_id res chain seq x y z
N MET A 1 -23.96 -4.98 39.87
CA MET A 1 -22.54 -4.75 40.23
C MET A 1 -21.85 -4.18 39.00
N THR A 2 -21.74 -2.85 38.96
CA THR A 2 -21.07 -2.07 37.92
C THR A 2 -19.57 -2.38 37.96
N ARG A 3 -19.08 -3.19 37.02
CA ARG A 3 -17.64 -3.38 36.83
C ARG A 3 -17.09 -2.12 36.20
N VAL A 4 -16.32 -1.38 37.00
CA VAL A 4 -15.52 -0.23 36.58
C VAL A 4 -14.48 -0.74 35.58
N TRP A 5 -14.47 -0.16 34.37
CA TRP A 5 -13.45 -0.41 33.36
C TRP A 5 -12.08 -0.13 33.96
N ARG A 6 -11.19 -1.13 33.98
CA ARG A 6 -9.78 -0.88 34.25
C ARG A 6 -9.22 -0.14 33.04
N LYS A 7 -8.57 0.99 33.28
CA LYS A 7 -7.77 1.69 32.27
C LYS A 7 -6.53 0.84 31.99
N SER A 8 -6.65 -0.11 31.07
CA SER A 8 -5.48 -0.72 30.41
C SER A 8 -4.99 0.29 29.38
N MET A 9 -3.70 0.57 29.39
CA MET A 9 -3.09 1.73 28.75
C MET A 9 -2.53 1.27 27.39
N LEU A 10 -3.26 1.56 26.30
CA LEU A 10 -2.95 1.13 24.94
C LEU A 10 -1.77 1.94 24.39
N VAL A 11 -0.66 1.29 24.01
CA VAL A 11 0.51 1.97 23.42
C VAL A 11 0.53 1.79 21.91
N LEU A 12 0.56 2.89 21.16
CA LEU A 12 0.66 2.85 19.70
C LEU A 12 2.07 2.46 19.24
N LEU A 13 2.18 1.75 18.11
CA LEU A 13 3.43 1.65 17.35
C LEU A 13 3.67 3.00 16.65
N GLY A 14 4.19 3.96 17.40
CA GLY A 14 4.70 5.23 16.89
C GLY A 14 6.07 5.03 16.27
N LEU A 15 6.10 4.63 15.00
CA LEU A 15 7.25 4.83 14.12
C LEU A 15 6.69 4.98 12.70
N LEU A 16 6.95 6.16 12.12
CA LEU A 16 6.91 6.55 10.70
C LEU A 16 5.70 7.36 10.26
N GLY A 17 5.98 8.64 9.99
CA GLY A 17 5.07 9.59 9.38
C GLY A 17 4.58 9.10 8.01
N LEU A 18 3.39 8.52 8.02
CA LEU A 18 2.47 8.61 6.89
C LEU A 18 1.88 10.02 6.95
N GLY A 19 2.68 11.00 6.54
CA GLY A 19 2.29 12.41 6.43
C GLY A 19 1.16 12.55 5.41
N GLY A 20 -0.07 12.50 5.91
CA GLY A 20 -1.28 12.49 5.11
C GLY A 20 -2.55 12.76 5.90
N CYS A 21 -2.46 13.41 7.07
CA CYS A 21 -3.64 13.93 7.73
C CYS A 21 -4.24 15.03 6.84
N ALA A 22 -5.45 14.78 6.34
CA ALA A 22 -6.22 15.73 5.58
C ALA A 22 -6.45 16.98 6.43
N GLY A 23 -5.70 18.05 6.15
CA GLY A 23 -5.97 19.37 6.72
C GLY A 23 -7.41 19.81 6.43
N PRO A 24 -8.06 20.58 7.33
CA PRO A 24 -9.46 20.91 7.21
C PRO A 24 -9.67 21.89 6.04
N SER A 25 -10.05 21.38 4.87
CA SER A 25 -10.61 22.22 3.81
C SER A 25 -12.04 22.62 4.19
N ARG A 26 -12.27 23.94 4.32
CA ARG A 26 -13.58 24.53 4.58
C ARG A 26 -14.57 24.18 3.44
N THR A 27 -15.32 23.13 3.63
CA THR A 27 -16.58 22.85 2.93
C THR A 27 -17.48 22.14 3.94
N GLN A 28 -18.76 22.50 4.02
CA GLN A 28 -19.70 21.99 5.04
C GLN A 28 -19.73 20.45 5.03
N LYS A 29 -18.92 19.81 5.89
CA LYS A 29 -18.99 18.38 6.17
C LYS A 29 -20.21 18.13 7.06
N SER A 30 -20.86 16.99 6.87
CA SER A 30 -21.92 16.50 7.76
C SER A 30 -21.34 16.35 9.18
N SER A 31 -22.05 16.80 10.21
CA SER A 31 -21.57 16.72 11.60
C SER A 31 -21.22 15.28 12.01
N ALA A 32 -21.94 14.29 11.47
CA ALA A 32 -21.70 12.87 11.73
C ALA A 32 -20.34 12.39 11.20
N LEU A 33 -19.86 12.93 10.06
CA LEU A 33 -18.57 12.58 9.49
C LEU A 33 -17.41 13.12 10.35
N GLU A 34 -17.57 14.33 10.88
CA GLU A 34 -16.59 14.92 11.80
C GLU A 34 -16.54 14.13 13.12
N ASP A 35 -17.69 13.72 13.66
CA ASP A 35 -17.77 12.90 14.87
C ASP A 35 -17.06 11.55 14.70
N ALA A 36 -17.18 10.93 13.51
CA ALA A 36 -16.53 9.66 13.18
C ALA A 36 -15.01 9.79 13.10
N ARG A 37 -14.51 10.86 12.48
CA ARG A 37 -13.07 11.11 12.40
C ARG A 37 -12.47 11.39 13.78
N ARG A 38 -13.15 12.18 14.62
CA ARG A 38 -12.76 12.37 16.03
C ARG A 38 -12.78 11.08 16.83
N ALA A 39 -13.71 10.16 16.54
CA ALA A 39 -13.74 8.86 17.21
C ALA A 39 -12.51 8.02 16.85
N GLU A 40 -12.09 8.01 15.58
CA GLU A 40 -10.85 7.38 15.12
C GLU A 40 -9.61 8.00 15.76
N GLU A 41 -9.47 9.32 15.68
CA GLU A 41 -8.33 10.07 16.24
C GLU A 41 -8.13 9.76 17.72
N ARG A 42 -9.21 9.70 18.52
CA ARG A 42 -9.10 9.40 19.96
C ARG A 42 -8.80 7.95 20.27
N LEU A 43 -9.26 7.01 19.43
CA LEU A 43 -8.90 5.60 19.59
C LEU A 43 -7.46 5.36 19.13
N ALA A 44 -6.95 6.19 18.21
CA ALA A 44 -5.55 6.23 17.82
C ALA A 44 -4.67 6.95 18.87
N GLU A 45 -5.21 7.91 19.62
CA GLU A 45 -4.48 8.63 20.67
C GLU A 45 -4.40 7.85 22.00
N GLN A 46 -3.28 7.15 22.17
CA GLN A 46 -2.44 7.33 23.36
C GLN A 46 -0.98 7.67 23.02
N VAL A 47 -0.75 8.40 21.91
CA VAL A 47 0.48 9.16 21.62
C VAL A 47 0.08 10.30 20.68
N GLU A 48 -0.03 11.54 21.18
CA GLU A 48 0.74 12.72 20.73
C GLU A 48 0.18 14.05 21.28
N LEU A 49 1.08 14.86 21.85
CA LEU A 49 0.93 16.30 22.01
C LEU A 49 2.10 16.92 21.26
N GLN A 50 2.06 16.98 19.92
CA GLN A 50 3.01 17.80 19.15
C GLN A 50 2.67 18.02 17.66
N GLU A 51 1.42 18.14 17.23
CA GLU A 51 1.10 18.23 15.78
C GLU A 51 0.86 19.64 15.20
N SER A 52 0.99 20.76 15.92
CA SER A 52 0.63 22.06 15.32
C SER A 52 1.77 22.80 14.59
N SER A 53 3.02 22.33 14.63
CA SER A 53 4.16 23.00 13.96
C SER A 53 4.79 22.19 12.83
N ALA A 54 4.64 20.86 12.83
CA ALA A 54 5.22 19.98 11.80
C ALA A 54 4.52 20.12 10.45
N ASP A 55 3.20 20.34 10.45
CA ASP A 55 2.38 20.45 9.22
C ASP A 55 2.68 21.71 8.40
N GLU A 56 2.97 22.84 9.06
CA GLU A 56 3.33 24.09 8.37
C GLU A 56 4.75 23.99 7.76
N ASP A 57 5.67 23.34 8.47
CA ASP A 57 7.03 23.10 8.00
C ASP A 57 7.04 22.15 6.79
N GLU A 58 6.29 21.04 6.84
CA GLU A 58 6.21 20.09 5.72
C GLU A 58 5.58 20.74 4.47
N ARG A 59 4.50 21.51 4.65
CA ARG A 59 3.85 22.21 3.53
C ARG A 59 4.82 23.19 2.85
N THR A 60 5.60 23.92 3.64
CA THR A 60 6.61 24.85 3.14
C THR A 60 7.72 24.13 2.39
N GLU A 61 8.19 22.98 2.90
CA GLU A 61 9.19 22.14 2.21
C GLU A 61 8.66 21.60 0.87
N ARG A 62 7.41 21.10 0.85
CA ARG A 62 6.74 20.63 -0.37
C ARG A 62 6.64 21.74 -1.42
N GLU A 63 6.22 22.93 -1.03
CA GLU A 63 6.15 24.08 -1.94
C GLU A 63 7.53 24.47 -2.47
N SER A 64 8.56 24.49 -1.61
CA SER A 64 9.95 24.74 -2.02
C SER A 64 10.45 23.71 -3.02
N PHE A 65 10.14 22.43 -2.79
CA PHE A 65 10.51 21.36 -3.71
C PHE A 65 9.79 21.47 -5.05
N ALA A 66 8.49 21.77 -5.05
CA ALA A 66 7.71 21.98 -6.28
C ALA A 66 8.32 23.09 -7.14
N GLN A 67 8.75 24.20 -6.52
CA GLN A 67 9.44 25.28 -7.25
C GLN A 67 10.78 24.83 -7.86
N LYS A 68 11.57 24.03 -7.14
CA LYS A 68 12.82 23.45 -7.67
C LYS A 68 12.56 22.49 -8.83
N ALA A 69 11.52 21.67 -8.74
CA ALA A 69 11.10 20.77 -9.81
C ALA A 69 10.65 21.55 -11.06
N ILE A 70 9.86 22.61 -10.89
CA ILE A 70 9.46 23.50 -11.98
C ILE A 70 10.68 24.15 -12.63
N ALA A 71 11.63 24.67 -11.84
CA ALA A 71 12.86 25.28 -12.34
C ALA A 71 13.67 24.27 -13.16
N ALA A 72 13.89 23.06 -12.65
CA ALA A 72 14.61 22.00 -13.36
C ALA A 72 13.92 21.62 -14.69
N LEU A 73 12.59 21.53 -14.72
CA LEU A 73 11.82 21.29 -15.96
C LEU A 73 12.02 22.41 -16.98
N ARG A 74 12.00 23.68 -16.53
CA ARG A 74 12.23 24.85 -17.39
C ARG A 74 13.66 24.86 -17.95
N GLU A 75 14.66 24.60 -17.11
CA GLU A 75 16.08 24.52 -17.52
C GLU A 75 16.33 23.42 -18.54
N ALA A 76 15.66 22.26 -18.40
CA ALA A 76 15.74 21.22 -19.40
C ALA A 76 15.08 21.60 -20.74
N GLY A 77 14.24 22.64 -20.76
CA GLY A 77 13.58 23.17 -21.96
C GLY A 77 12.07 22.90 -22.06
N GLU A 78 11.37 22.63 -20.95
CA GLU A 78 9.91 22.52 -20.95
C GLU A 78 9.28 23.89 -21.23
N THR A 79 8.55 24.00 -22.34
CA THR A 79 7.96 25.27 -22.82
C THR A 79 6.46 25.34 -22.58
N ARG A 80 5.79 24.21 -22.29
CA ARG A 80 4.35 24.18 -22.00
C ARG A 80 4.03 24.92 -20.69
N PRO A 81 2.79 25.36 -20.48
CA PRO A 81 2.31 25.78 -19.16
C PRO A 81 2.54 24.67 -18.12
N ILE A 82 2.96 25.06 -16.92
CA ILE A 82 3.14 24.13 -15.80
C ILE A 82 2.26 24.63 -14.66
N ARG A 83 1.30 23.81 -14.23
CA ARG A 83 0.44 24.11 -13.09
C ARG A 83 0.82 23.19 -11.93
N TYR A 84 1.08 23.78 -10.77
CA TYR A 84 1.27 23.04 -9.53
C TYR A 84 -0.08 22.84 -8.84
N ASP A 85 -0.39 21.60 -8.52
CA ASP A 85 -1.48 21.23 -7.61
C ASP A 85 -0.88 20.85 -6.25
N ALA A 86 -1.11 21.71 -5.26
CA ALA A 86 -0.62 21.51 -3.91
C ALA A 86 -1.36 20.38 -3.16
N GLU A 87 -2.61 20.12 -3.51
CA GLU A 87 -3.44 19.09 -2.86
C GLU A 87 -3.09 17.69 -3.38
N GLY A 88 -2.87 17.56 -4.69
CA GLY A 88 -2.37 16.34 -5.33
C GLY A 88 -0.85 16.17 -5.26
N PHE A 89 -0.12 17.19 -4.79
CA PHE A 89 1.33 17.29 -4.83
C PHE A 89 1.94 16.82 -6.17
N LEU A 90 1.48 17.45 -7.25
CA LEU A 90 1.80 17.10 -8.64
C LEU A 90 1.96 18.34 -9.54
N LEU A 91 2.59 18.15 -10.70
CA LEU A 91 2.67 19.14 -11.76
C LEU A 91 1.87 18.67 -12.98
N GLU A 92 1.01 19.55 -13.52
CA GLU A 92 0.33 19.37 -14.79
C GLU A 92 1.08 20.14 -15.88
N LEU A 93 1.50 19.45 -16.95
CA LEU A 93 2.27 20.01 -18.06
C LEU A 93 1.39 20.13 -19.32
N GLY A 94 1.08 21.37 -19.73
CA GLY A 94 0.26 21.70 -20.90
C GLY A 94 -1.23 21.88 -20.61
N ASP A 95 -1.94 22.54 -21.52
CA ASP A 95 -3.38 22.85 -21.34
C ASP A 95 -4.32 21.86 -22.05
N LYS A 96 -3.81 21.18 -23.09
CA LYS A 96 -4.56 20.21 -23.90
C LYS A 96 -3.91 18.84 -23.72
N ASP A 97 -4.62 17.94 -23.04
CA ASP A 97 -4.12 16.63 -22.59
C ASP A 97 -2.86 16.74 -21.70
N PRO A 98 -3.02 17.31 -20.48
CA PRO A 98 -1.89 17.59 -19.60
C PRO A 98 -1.14 16.31 -19.23
N SER A 99 0.19 16.36 -19.32
CA SER A 99 1.04 15.31 -18.74
C SER A 99 1.21 15.56 -17.25
N THR A 100 0.90 14.58 -16.41
CA THR A 100 0.99 14.71 -14.95
C THR A 100 2.32 14.16 -14.43
N VAL A 101 3.02 14.93 -13.60
CA VAL A 101 4.22 14.52 -12.88
C VAL A 101 3.93 14.55 -11.38
N PHE A 102 3.80 13.37 -10.77
CA PHE A 102 3.62 13.26 -9.32
C PHE A 102 4.93 13.56 -8.59
N LEU A 103 4.92 14.52 -7.65
CA LEU A 103 6.12 14.99 -6.98
C LEU A 103 6.48 14.18 -5.74
N GLY A 104 5.52 13.50 -5.10
CA GLY A 104 5.74 12.76 -3.84
C GLY A 104 6.96 11.83 -3.89
N ASN A 105 7.01 10.96 -4.90
CA ASN A 105 8.12 10.02 -5.07
C ASN A 105 9.49 10.69 -5.28
N PHE A 106 9.53 11.89 -5.87
CA PHE A 106 10.78 12.62 -6.05
C PHE A 106 11.13 13.43 -4.81
N PHE A 107 10.14 13.91 -4.08
CA PHE A 107 10.33 14.65 -2.84
C PHE A 107 10.89 13.77 -1.73
N ASP A 108 10.32 12.58 -1.53
CA ASP A 108 10.81 11.63 -0.52
C ASP A 108 12.25 11.19 -0.83
N GLU A 109 12.53 10.92 -2.11
CA GLU A 109 13.89 10.63 -2.58
C GLU A 109 14.82 11.82 -2.37
N TYR A 110 14.38 13.05 -2.69
CA TYR A 110 15.16 14.27 -2.48
C TYR A 110 15.49 14.50 -0.99
N ARG A 111 14.55 14.20 -0.07
CA ARG A 111 14.78 14.28 1.38
C ARG A 111 15.79 13.24 1.85
N ALA A 112 15.66 12.00 1.38
CA ALA A 112 16.57 10.90 1.72
C ALA A 112 17.97 11.03 1.07
N THR A 113 18.10 11.81 0.00
CA THR A 113 19.36 11.99 -0.74
C THR A 113 20.24 13.08 -0.08
N PRO A 114 21.55 12.85 0.10
CA PRO A 114 22.50 13.87 0.57
C PRO A 114 22.47 15.14 -0.29
N PRO A 115 22.59 16.35 0.29
CA PRO A 115 22.42 17.62 -0.42
C PRO A 115 23.19 17.74 -1.74
N GLU A 116 24.40 17.20 -1.81
CA GLU A 116 25.28 17.19 -2.97
C GLU A 116 24.76 16.37 -4.16
N GLN A 117 23.97 15.32 -3.92
CA GLN A 117 23.44 14.41 -4.95
C GLN A 117 21.99 14.74 -5.34
N ARG A 118 21.34 15.67 -4.65
CA ARG A 118 19.93 16.04 -4.90
C ARG A 118 19.65 16.57 -6.31
N HIS A 119 20.68 17.10 -6.99
CA HIS A 119 20.57 17.54 -8.38
C HIS A 119 20.25 16.38 -9.33
N GLU A 120 20.68 15.15 -9.03
CA GLU A 120 20.37 13.96 -9.82
C GLU A 120 18.89 13.58 -9.74
N VAL A 121 18.28 13.75 -8.55
CA VAL A 121 16.83 13.52 -8.34
C VAL A 121 16.01 14.47 -9.21
N LEU A 122 16.38 15.75 -9.23
CA LEU A 122 15.76 16.76 -10.09
C LEU A 122 16.04 16.49 -11.57
N GLY A 123 17.24 16.01 -11.92
CA GLY A 123 17.60 15.59 -13.26
C GLY A 123 16.67 14.49 -13.79
N ARG A 124 16.39 13.46 -12.99
CA ARG A 124 15.44 12.38 -13.36
C ARG A 124 14.03 12.90 -13.63
N LEU A 125 13.58 13.93 -12.90
CA LEU A 125 12.28 14.56 -13.11
C LEU A 125 12.15 15.15 -14.53
N THR A 126 13.25 15.65 -15.09
CA THR A 126 13.26 16.21 -16.46
C THR A 126 13.13 15.17 -17.57
N HIS A 127 13.42 13.90 -17.29
CA HIS A 127 13.28 12.79 -18.24
C HIS A 127 11.82 12.28 -18.33
N VAL A 128 10.95 12.71 -17.40
CA VAL A 128 9.50 12.42 -17.41
C VAL A 128 8.75 13.25 -18.47
N ARG A 129 9.43 14.21 -19.13
CA ARG A 129 8.84 15.25 -19.98
C ARG A 129 8.01 14.76 -21.18
N SER A 130 8.36 13.61 -21.72
CA SER A 130 7.63 13.02 -22.83
C SER A 130 7.53 11.52 -22.57
N PRO A 131 6.31 10.94 -22.45
CA PRO A 131 6.22 9.50 -22.55
C PRO A 131 6.83 9.10 -23.90
N PRO A 132 7.74 8.11 -23.96
CA PRO A 132 8.35 7.68 -25.20
C PRO A 132 7.22 7.33 -26.15
N THR A 133 7.35 7.81 -27.38
CA THR A 133 6.40 7.46 -28.43
C THR A 133 6.39 5.95 -28.53
N MET A 134 5.27 5.35 -28.16
CA MET A 134 5.14 3.90 -28.19
C MET A 134 5.29 3.45 -29.64
N PRO A 135 6.22 2.53 -29.96
CA PRO A 135 6.37 2.07 -31.33
C PRO A 135 5.05 1.57 -31.91
N GLU A 136 4.85 1.82 -33.21
CA GLU A 136 3.63 1.39 -33.90
C GLU A 136 3.62 -0.13 -34.08
N ALA A 137 4.77 -0.70 -34.47
CA ALA A 137 4.90 -2.12 -34.72
C ALA A 137 5.33 -2.88 -33.44
N PHE A 138 4.68 -4.02 -33.20
CA PHE A 138 5.03 -4.90 -32.08
C PHE A 138 6.46 -5.45 -32.17
N ALA A 139 6.99 -5.60 -33.39
CA ALA A 139 8.36 -6.08 -33.61
C ALA A 139 9.41 -5.20 -32.92
N ASP A 140 9.15 -3.89 -32.83
CA ASP A 140 10.05 -2.91 -32.18
C ASP A 140 9.85 -2.87 -30.66
N VAL A 141 8.69 -3.28 -30.17
CA VAL A 141 8.35 -3.34 -28.74
C VAL A 141 8.88 -4.61 -28.11
N ARG A 142 8.80 -5.73 -28.85
CA ARG A 142 9.10 -7.07 -28.36
C ARG A 142 10.46 -7.20 -27.64
N PRO A 143 11.59 -6.63 -28.11
CA PRO A 143 12.88 -6.74 -27.43
C PRO A 143 12.96 -5.95 -26.10
N HIS A 144 12.07 -4.96 -25.94
CA HIS A 144 12.01 -4.04 -24.81
C HIS A 144 10.88 -4.38 -23.85
N LEU A 145 10.12 -5.44 -24.13
CA LEU A 145 8.99 -5.85 -23.32
C LEU A 145 9.49 -6.51 -22.03
N MET A 146 9.09 -5.99 -20.88
CA MET A 146 9.52 -6.46 -19.56
C MET A 146 8.31 -6.72 -18.66
N PRO A 147 8.34 -7.78 -17.83
CA PRO A 147 7.32 -8.00 -16.84
C PRO A 147 7.62 -7.13 -15.62
N VAL A 148 6.58 -6.61 -14.98
CA VAL A 148 6.71 -5.75 -13.80
C VAL A 148 5.87 -6.29 -12.68
N VAL A 149 6.50 -6.54 -11.54
CA VAL A 149 5.82 -6.90 -10.30
C VAL A 149 5.61 -5.64 -9.46
N ARG A 150 4.39 -5.46 -8.96
CA ARG A 150 4.01 -4.44 -7.95
C ARG A 150 3.07 -5.07 -6.93
N GLY A 151 2.86 -4.38 -5.81
CA GLY A 151 1.73 -4.69 -4.91
C GLY A 151 0.41 -4.60 -5.68
N ARG A 152 -0.55 -5.47 -5.38
CA ARG A 152 -1.87 -5.49 -6.03
C ARG A 152 -2.61 -4.17 -5.85
N ALA A 153 -2.45 -3.54 -4.67
CA ALA A 153 -3.04 -2.24 -4.37
C ALA A 153 -2.64 -1.18 -5.40
N PHE A 154 -1.41 -1.20 -5.91
CA PHE A 154 -0.96 -0.26 -6.96
C PHE A 154 -1.82 -0.34 -8.23
N PHE A 155 -2.12 -1.55 -8.71
CA PHE A 155 -2.91 -1.72 -9.93
C PHE A 155 -4.37 -1.35 -9.74
N GLU A 156 -4.93 -1.69 -8.57
CA GLU A 156 -6.33 -1.42 -8.22
C GLU A 156 -6.56 0.07 -7.94
N ARG A 157 -5.54 0.76 -7.41
CA ARG A 157 -5.51 2.21 -7.18
C ARG A 157 -5.63 3.00 -8.48
N LEU A 158 -4.86 2.63 -9.49
CA LEU A 158 -4.89 3.30 -10.80
C LEU A 158 -6.27 3.21 -11.48
N ARG A 159 -7.09 2.22 -11.11
CA ARG A 159 -8.49 2.11 -11.55
C ARG A 159 -9.41 3.14 -10.88
N LEU A 160 -9.14 3.54 -9.62
CA LEU A 160 -9.99 4.43 -8.84
C LEU A 160 -9.80 5.91 -9.19
N GLU A 161 -8.58 6.35 -9.46
CA GLU A 161 -8.25 7.75 -9.82
C GLU A 161 -9.00 8.24 -11.07
N VAL A 162 -9.49 7.33 -11.90
CA VAL A 162 -10.01 7.65 -13.23
C VAL A 162 -11.52 7.45 -13.36
N LYS A 163 -12.23 7.17 -12.27
CA LYS A 163 -13.71 7.08 -12.27
C LYS A 163 -14.46 8.37 -12.67
N GLY A 164 -13.76 9.47 -12.96
CA GLY A 164 -14.31 10.68 -13.59
C GLY A 164 -14.25 10.70 -15.13
N ARG A 165 -13.54 9.77 -15.78
CA ARG A 165 -13.50 9.63 -17.25
C ARG A 165 -14.21 8.33 -17.64
N LYS A 166 -15.27 8.45 -18.45
CA LYS A 166 -16.00 7.30 -18.97
C LYS A 166 -15.03 6.40 -19.73
N ASP A 167 -14.93 5.15 -19.29
CA ASP A 167 -14.28 4.00 -19.96
C ASP A 167 -12.76 3.84 -19.76
N LEU A 168 -12.31 3.29 -18.62
CA LEU A 168 -10.90 2.93 -18.41
C LEU A 168 -10.67 1.67 -17.55
N SER A 169 -11.38 0.57 -17.82
CA SER A 169 -10.85 -0.77 -17.51
C SER A 169 -9.60 -1.12 -18.35
N THR A 170 -8.91 -0.11 -18.90
CA THR A 170 -7.99 -0.17 -20.04
C THR A 170 -6.64 0.52 -19.81
N LEU A 171 -6.31 0.96 -18.60
CA LEU A 171 -5.02 1.63 -18.37
C LEU A 171 -3.84 0.65 -18.28
N LEU A 172 -4.05 -0.51 -17.67
CA LEU A 172 -3.01 -1.50 -17.43
C LEU A 172 -3.55 -2.92 -17.63
N SER A 173 -2.81 -3.72 -18.38
CA SER A 173 -3.03 -5.16 -18.39
C SER A 173 -2.19 -5.78 -17.27
N TRP A 174 -2.84 -6.49 -16.36
CA TRP A 174 -2.17 -7.18 -15.26
C TRP A 174 -2.96 -8.40 -14.78
N LYS A 175 -2.31 -9.29 -14.04
CA LYS A 175 -2.96 -10.40 -13.32
C LYS A 175 -2.46 -10.54 -11.87
N PRO A 176 -3.29 -11.06 -10.95
CA PRO A 176 -2.85 -11.31 -9.57
C PRO A 176 -1.70 -12.32 -9.47
N LEU A 177 -0.87 -12.15 -8.45
CA LEU A 177 0.23 -13.05 -8.09
C LEU A 177 0.25 -13.22 -6.57
N GLY A 178 0.10 -14.46 -6.10
CA GLY A 178 0.19 -14.76 -4.67
C GLY A 178 -0.82 -14.02 -3.79
N GLY A 179 -1.97 -13.60 -4.35
CA GLY A 179 -3.04 -12.91 -3.64
C GLY A 179 -2.87 -11.40 -3.49
N PHE A 180 -1.64 -10.93 -3.22
CA PHE A 180 -1.36 -9.53 -2.88
C PHE A 180 -0.34 -8.82 -3.78
N LEU A 181 0.31 -9.52 -4.70
CA LEU A 181 1.08 -8.89 -5.78
C LEU A 181 0.28 -8.92 -7.09
N GLY A 182 0.75 -8.17 -8.08
CA GLY A 182 0.27 -8.23 -9.45
C GLY A 182 1.43 -8.23 -10.44
N VAL A 183 1.20 -8.87 -11.58
CA VAL A 183 2.12 -8.89 -12.73
C VAL A 183 1.52 -8.05 -13.84
N GLY A 184 2.19 -6.97 -14.18
CA GLY A 184 1.89 -6.17 -15.36
C GLY A 184 2.94 -6.33 -16.46
N LEU A 185 2.73 -5.60 -17.54
CA LEU A 185 3.68 -5.47 -18.65
C LEU A 185 4.17 -4.03 -18.75
N ALA A 186 5.43 -3.87 -19.14
CA ALA A 186 6.01 -2.58 -19.44
C ALA A 186 6.88 -2.62 -20.68
N PHE A 187 6.90 -1.52 -21.40
CA PHE A 187 7.90 -1.18 -22.39
C PHE A 187 9.06 -0.45 -21.69
N ASP A 188 10.24 -1.06 -21.76
CA ASP A 188 11.50 -0.56 -21.20
C ASP A 188 12.23 0.30 -22.24
N GLY A 189 11.88 1.58 -22.28
CA GLY A 189 12.49 2.55 -23.17
C GLY A 189 13.84 3.08 -22.65
N PRO A 190 14.60 3.83 -23.48
CA PRO A 190 15.91 4.35 -23.09
C PRO A 190 15.90 5.21 -21.81
N ASP A 191 14.86 6.04 -21.65
CA ASP A 191 14.80 7.04 -20.57
C ASP A 191 13.66 6.80 -19.58
N THR A 192 12.72 5.90 -19.89
CA THR A 192 11.57 5.64 -19.01
C THR A 192 10.87 4.31 -19.29
N LEU A 193 10.24 3.80 -18.23
CA LEU A 193 9.42 2.62 -18.22
C LEU A 193 7.96 3.03 -18.40
N ARG A 194 7.30 2.49 -19.44
CA ARG A 194 5.87 2.72 -19.69
C ARG A 194 5.11 1.41 -19.54
N TYR A 195 4.17 1.38 -18.60
CA TYR A 195 3.28 0.24 -18.48
C TYR A 195 2.33 0.11 -19.69
N LEU A 196 1.89 -1.12 -19.98
CA LEU A 196 1.06 -1.44 -21.15
C LEU A 196 -0.39 -1.75 -20.74
N GLY A 197 -1.33 -1.09 -21.40
CA GLY A 197 -2.77 -1.33 -21.27
C GLY A 197 -3.30 -2.28 -22.36
N PRO A 198 -4.56 -2.73 -22.25
CA PRO A 198 -5.20 -3.52 -23.29
C PRO A 198 -5.35 -2.79 -24.62
N ASP A 199 -5.35 -1.45 -24.65
CA ASP A 199 -5.38 -0.69 -25.90
C ASP A 199 -4.13 -0.90 -26.74
N GLU A 200 -2.94 -0.82 -26.13
CA GLU A 200 -1.69 -1.12 -26.83
C GLU A 200 -1.63 -2.57 -27.30
N LEU A 201 -2.03 -3.51 -26.45
CA LEU A 201 -2.05 -4.95 -26.80
C LEU A 201 -3.01 -5.25 -27.95
N ARG A 202 -4.22 -4.68 -27.94
CA ARG A 202 -5.19 -4.80 -29.03
C ARG A 202 -4.66 -4.22 -30.33
N ARG A 203 -4.04 -3.04 -30.27
CA ARG A 203 -3.43 -2.37 -31.43
C ARG A 203 -2.37 -3.25 -32.09
N TRP A 204 -1.59 -3.98 -31.30
CA TRP A 204 -0.57 -4.90 -31.79
C TRP A 204 -1.09 -6.29 -32.17
N GLY A 205 -2.35 -6.60 -31.84
CA GLY A 205 -2.93 -7.92 -32.07
C GLY A 205 -2.30 -9.03 -31.22
N VAL A 206 -1.79 -8.70 -30.03
CA VAL A 206 -1.11 -9.65 -29.12
C VAL A 206 -1.91 -9.76 -27.83
N SER A 207 -2.09 -10.99 -27.33
CA SER A 207 -2.74 -11.20 -26.03
C SER A 207 -1.80 -10.88 -24.87
N PHE A 208 -2.38 -10.62 -23.68
CA PHE A 208 -1.60 -10.40 -22.47
C PHE A 208 -0.66 -11.58 -22.15
N GLU A 209 -1.13 -12.82 -22.29
CA GLU A 209 -0.33 -14.02 -21.98
C GLU A 209 0.81 -14.26 -22.97
N GLU A 210 0.60 -13.98 -24.26
CA GLU A 210 1.67 -14.02 -25.26
C GLU A 210 2.73 -12.96 -24.99
N ALA A 211 2.30 -11.72 -24.70
CA ALA A 211 3.18 -10.63 -24.34
C ALA A 211 3.97 -10.95 -23.05
N LEU A 212 3.31 -11.50 -22.02
CA LEU A 212 3.97 -11.91 -20.79
C LEU A 212 4.99 -13.02 -20.99
N THR A 213 4.69 -13.99 -21.85
CA THR A 213 5.65 -15.06 -22.20
C THR A 213 6.93 -14.47 -22.81
N LEU A 214 6.79 -13.52 -23.74
CA LEU A 214 7.93 -12.82 -24.34
C LEU A 214 8.68 -11.95 -23.33
N ALA A 215 7.96 -11.26 -22.45
CA ALA A 215 8.53 -10.45 -21.39
C ALA A 215 9.39 -11.30 -20.42
N LEU A 216 8.88 -12.47 -20.02
CA LEU A 216 9.61 -13.40 -19.17
C LEU A 216 10.88 -13.93 -19.84
N GLU A 217 10.85 -14.15 -21.16
CA GLU A 217 12.05 -14.52 -21.91
C GLU A 217 13.10 -13.41 -21.92
N ASN A 218 12.69 -12.16 -22.16
CA ASN A 218 13.60 -11.01 -22.07
C ASN A 218 14.20 -10.87 -20.66
N LEU A 219 13.37 -11.02 -19.62
CA LEU A 219 13.85 -10.99 -18.24
C LEU A 219 14.84 -12.13 -17.95
N ARG A 220 14.58 -13.34 -18.47
CA ARG A 220 15.47 -14.50 -18.32
C ARG A 220 16.83 -14.25 -18.95
N GLN A 221 16.87 -13.66 -20.15
CA GLN A 221 18.12 -13.30 -20.83
C GLN A 221 18.93 -12.25 -20.05
N ARG A 222 18.26 -11.39 -19.28
CA ARG A 222 18.88 -10.42 -18.35
C ARG A 222 19.18 -10.99 -16.97
N SER A 223 19.03 -12.30 -16.77
CA SER A 223 19.25 -12.96 -15.48
C SER A 223 20.31 -14.08 -15.52
N PRO A 224 21.47 -13.94 -16.19
CA PRO A 224 22.50 -14.98 -16.21
C PRO A 224 23.26 -15.12 -14.88
N GLU A 225 23.32 -14.07 -14.07
CA GLU A 225 24.11 -14.03 -12.84
C GLU A 225 23.54 -14.96 -11.75
N SER A 226 24.43 -15.42 -10.87
CA SER A 226 24.04 -16.12 -9.66
C SER A 226 23.51 -15.14 -8.61
N LEU A 227 22.57 -15.59 -7.79
CA LEU A 227 22.11 -14.80 -6.66
C LEU A 227 23.27 -14.53 -5.68
N GLU A 228 23.27 -13.34 -5.08
CA GLU A 228 24.22 -13.00 -4.04
C GLU A 228 23.84 -13.73 -2.75
N ARG A 229 24.79 -14.44 -2.14
CA ARG A 229 24.56 -15.15 -0.88
C ARG A 229 24.75 -14.21 0.30
N LEU A 230 23.67 -13.95 1.03
CA LEU A 230 23.71 -13.17 2.28
C LEU A 230 24.16 -14.01 3.47
N ALA A 231 23.72 -15.27 3.51
CA ALA A 231 24.06 -16.26 4.52
C ALA A 231 23.80 -17.67 3.96
N PRO A 232 24.24 -18.76 4.61
CA PRO A 232 23.70 -20.09 4.30
C PRO A 232 22.17 -20.05 4.33
N GLY A 233 21.50 -20.61 3.31
CA GLY A 233 20.03 -20.61 3.26
C GLY A 233 19.37 -19.31 2.80
N THR A 234 20.13 -18.21 2.57
CA THR A 234 19.55 -16.88 2.28
C THR A 234 20.30 -16.14 1.19
N CYS A 235 19.57 -15.60 0.21
CA CYS A 235 20.12 -14.91 -0.95
C CYS A 235 19.38 -13.61 -1.28
N GLN A 236 20.01 -12.76 -2.08
CA GLN A 236 19.39 -11.59 -2.69
C GLN A 236 19.69 -11.48 -4.20
N ALA A 237 18.87 -10.73 -4.90
CA ALA A 237 19.14 -10.32 -6.28
C ALA A 237 20.36 -9.38 -6.35
N PRO A 238 21.39 -9.68 -7.17
CA PRO A 238 22.54 -8.78 -7.37
C PRO A 238 22.29 -7.69 -8.41
N TRP A 239 21.20 -7.78 -9.18
CA TRP A 239 20.94 -6.91 -10.34
C TRP A 239 20.53 -5.51 -9.92
N GLN A 240 21.17 -4.51 -10.53
CA GLN A 240 20.89 -3.09 -10.31
C GLN A 240 20.14 -2.49 -11.52
N ASP A 241 19.10 -3.18 -11.98
CA ASP A 241 18.37 -2.86 -13.21
C ASP A 241 16.87 -2.61 -13.00
N THR A 242 16.41 -2.44 -11.75
CA THR A 242 15.00 -2.21 -11.39
C THR A 242 14.03 -3.38 -11.59
N TYR A 243 14.53 -4.53 -12.02
CA TYR A 243 13.73 -5.76 -12.22
C TYR A 243 14.03 -6.85 -11.19
N ALA A 244 14.64 -6.52 -10.05
CA ALA A 244 14.91 -7.49 -8.99
C ALA A 244 13.62 -8.17 -8.52
N ALA A 245 12.58 -7.40 -8.20
CA ALA A 245 11.27 -7.95 -7.86
C ALA A 245 10.71 -8.84 -8.99
N SER A 246 10.76 -8.38 -10.24
CA SER A 246 10.23 -9.16 -11.38
C SER A 246 10.86 -10.55 -11.54
N ARG A 247 12.10 -10.76 -11.07
CA ARG A 247 12.77 -12.07 -11.13
C ARG A 247 12.16 -13.12 -10.21
N LEU A 248 11.25 -12.74 -9.31
CA LEU A 248 10.41 -13.69 -8.59
C LEU A 248 9.51 -14.53 -9.53
N LEU A 249 9.26 -14.06 -10.75
CA LEU A 249 8.50 -14.78 -11.78
C LEU A 249 9.31 -15.89 -12.47
N LEU A 250 10.64 -15.91 -12.28
CA LEU A 250 11.53 -16.91 -12.84
C LEU A 250 11.86 -17.94 -11.76
N GLU A 251 11.07 -19.01 -11.67
CA GLU A 251 11.29 -20.08 -10.68
C GLU A 251 12.71 -20.64 -10.74
N GLU A 252 13.27 -20.78 -11.94
CA GLU A 252 14.64 -21.24 -12.16
C GLU A 252 15.70 -20.28 -11.61
N VAL A 253 15.37 -18.99 -11.43
CA VAL A 253 16.25 -18.02 -10.76
C VAL A 253 16.09 -18.14 -9.24
N VAL A 254 14.85 -18.19 -8.74
CA VAL A 254 14.56 -18.36 -7.32
C VAL A 254 15.22 -19.62 -6.76
N ARG A 255 15.13 -20.73 -7.49
CA ARG A 255 15.70 -22.03 -7.10
C ARG A 255 17.22 -22.09 -7.14
N ARG A 256 17.91 -21.04 -7.62
CA ARG A 256 19.38 -20.93 -7.48
C ARG A 256 19.80 -20.68 -6.04
N CYS A 257 18.90 -20.16 -5.19
CA CYS A 257 19.18 -20.02 -3.77
C CYS A 257 19.02 -21.39 -3.09
N PRO A 258 20.08 -21.96 -2.49
CA PRO A 258 19.96 -23.19 -1.74
C PRO A 258 19.26 -22.90 -0.41
N VAL A 259 18.02 -23.37 -0.25
CA VAL A 259 17.17 -23.10 0.91
C VAL A 259 16.77 -24.39 1.63
N ARG A 260 16.32 -24.27 2.89
CA ARG A 260 15.73 -25.36 3.68
C ARG A 260 14.20 -25.28 3.65
N GLY A 261 13.54 -26.38 3.29
CA GLY A 261 12.10 -26.36 3.05
C GLY A 261 11.76 -25.75 1.69
N GLU A 262 10.63 -25.06 1.61
CA GLU A 262 10.17 -24.38 0.39
C GLU A 262 10.76 -22.96 0.29
N PRO A 263 11.07 -22.45 -0.92
CA PRO A 263 11.53 -21.07 -1.09
C PRO A 263 10.49 -20.06 -0.62
N VAL A 264 10.91 -19.14 0.24
CA VAL A 264 10.15 -17.97 0.69
C VAL A 264 10.80 -16.73 0.10
N VAL A 265 10.00 -15.85 -0.49
CA VAL A 265 10.47 -14.61 -1.13
C VAL A 265 9.77 -13.38 -0.56
N LEU A 266 10.51 -12.29 -0.47
CA LEU A 266 10.01 -10.95 -0.13
C LEU A 266 10.48 -9.96 -1.19
N VAL A 267 9.59 -9.04 -1.57
CA VAL A 267 9.86 -7.96 -2.55
C VAL A 267 9.45 -6.59 -1.98
N PRO A 268 10.09 -6.15 -0.87
CA PRO A 268 9.74 -4.92 -0.17
C PRO A 268 10.09 -3.66 -0.97
N HIS A 269 10.86 -3.78 -2.06
CA HIS A 269 11.20 -2.70 -2.98
C HIS A 269 11.41 -3.28 -4.39
N ARG A 270 11.23 -2.47 -5.45
CA ARG A 270 11.37 -2.95 -6.84
C ARG A 270 12.78 -3.51 -7.15
N ASP A 271 13.77 -2.92 -6.50
CA ASP A 271 15.20 -3.22 -6.61
C ASP A 271 15.67 -4.29 -5.60
N LEU A 272 14.75 -4.88 -4.82
CA LEU A 272 15.10 -5.85 -3.79
C LEU A 272 14.24 -7.12 -3.91
N LEU A 273 14.91 -8.24 -4.14
CA LEU A 273 14.35 -9.59 -4.02
C LEU A 273 15.17 -10.35 -3.00
N LEU A 274 14.52 -10.74 -1.90
CA LEU A 274 15.10 -11.54 -0.83
C LEU A 274 14.53 -12.96 -0.89
N ILE A 275 15.37 -13.96 -0.70
CA ILE A 275 15.00 -15.37 -0.77
C ILE A 275 15.57 -16.12 0.42
N THR A 276 14.74 -16.91 1.09
CA THR A 276 15.15 -17.83 2.17
C THR A 276 14.31 -19.11 2.17
N GLY A 277 14.55 -20.00 3.13
CA GLY A 277 13.78 -21.23 3.30
C GLY A 277 12.66 -21.11 4.32
N SER A 278 11.53 -21.79 4.09
CA SER A 278 10.41 -21.86 5.05
C SER A 278 10.81 -22.45 6.40
N ASP A 279 11.85 -23.28 6.42
CA ASP A 279 12.30 -24.00 7.61
C ASP A 279 13.64 -23.42 8.14
N ASP A 280 13.99 -22.20 7.72
CA ASP A 280 15.22 -21.51 8.08
C ASP A 280 14.94 -20.29 8.98
N GLU A 281 14.80 -20.52 10.29
CA GLU A 281 14.49 -19.47 11.29
C GLU A 281 15.45 -18.25 11.23
N ASP A 282 16.75 -18.50 11.09
CA ASP A 282 17.76 -17.44 11.00
C ASP A 282 17.62 -16.67 9.67
N GLY A 283 17.35 -17.41 8.59
CA GLY A 283 17.08 -16.84 7.27
C GLY A 283 15.81 -15.98 7.24
N LEU A 284 14.71 -16.47 7.81
CA LEU A 284 13.45 -15.76 7.98
C LEU A 284 13.66 -14.45 8.76
N SER A 285 14.31 -14.52 9.92
CA SER A 285 14.59 -13.34 10.75
C SER A 285 15.42 -12.30 9.99
N ARG A 286 16.43 -12.75 9.21
CA ARG A 286 17.27 -11.87 8.41
C ARG A 286 16.49 -11.16 7.31
N VAL A 287 15.72 -11.90 6.51
CA VAL A 287 14.97 -11.28 5.41
C VAL A 287 13.86 -10.37 5.92
N ALA A 288 13.28 -10.67 7.09
CA ALA A 288 12.28 -9.81 7.71
C ALA A 288 12.87 -8.45 8.11
N ARG A 289 14.01 -8.46 8.80
CA ARG A 289 14.72 -7.23 9.20
C ARG A 289 15.10 -6.36 7.99
N MET A 290 15.69 -6.97 6.96
CA MET A 290 16.03 -6.24 5.73
C MET A 290 14.80 -5.69 5.02
N SER A 291 13.68 -6.41 5.07
CA SER A 291 12.42 -5.95 4.49
C SER A 291 11.81 -4.80 5.27
N LEU A 292 11.92 -4.80 6.60
CA LEU A 292 11.45 -3.68 7.42
C LEU A 292 12.20 -2.41 7.03
N ASP A 293 13.54 -2.46 6.99
CA ASP A 293 14.38 -1.32 6.57
C ASP A 293 13.98 -0.82 5.16
N ALA A 294 13.73 -1.73 4.22
CA ALA A 294 13.32 -1.40 2.86
C ALA A 294 11.91 -0.80 2.77
N LEU A 295 10.99 -1.17 3.65
CA LEU A 295 9.65 -0.57 3.72
C LEU A 295 9.67 0.86 4.27
N LEU A 296 10.71 1.23 5.03
CA LEU A 296 10.89 2.61 5.52
C LEU A 296 11.49 3.53 4.47
N ALA A 297 12.08 2.96 3.43
CA ALA A 297 12.67 3.70 2.34
C ALA A 297 11.58 4.21 1.35
N PRO A 298 11.85 5.32 0.64
CA PRO A 298 10.97 5.77 -0.43
C PRO A 298 10.71 4.66 -1.46
N ARG A 299 9.52 4.65 -2.07
CA ARG A 299 9.11 3.68 -3.12
C ARG A 299 9.05 2.22 -2.67
N ALA A 300 8.86 1.99 -1.38
CA ALA A 300 8.50 0.69 -0.82
C ALA A 300 7.36 0.01 -1.61
N GLN A 301 7.46 -1.31 -1.76
CA GLN A 301 6.48 -2.16 -2.44
C GLN A 301 5.69 -3.00 -1.44
N ASP A 302 5.96 -4.29 -1.28
CA ASP A 302 5.12 -5.16 -0.44
C ASP A 302 6.00 -5.93 0.55
N GLY A 303 5.70 -5.79 1.84
CA GLY A 303 6.42 -6.47 2.90
C GLY A 303 6.03 -7.92 3.10
N ARG A 304 4.89 -8.35 2.55
CA ARG A 304 4.37 -9.70 2.77
C ARG A 304 5.17 -10.71 1.96
N ALA A 305 5.33 -11.89 2.54
CA ALA A 305 6.10 -12.96 1.94
C ALA A 305 5.24 -13.91 1.12
N LEU A 306 5.84 -14.45 0.06
CA LEU A 306 5.28 -15.55 -0.72
C LEU A 306 6.13 -16.79 -0.55
N ARG A 307 5.49 -17.96 -0.50
CA ARG A 307 6.15 -19.27 -0.57
C ARG A 307 5.87 -19.93 -1.90
N LEU A 308 6.92 -20.49 -2.51
CA LEU A 308 6.82 -21.28 -3.73
C LEU A 308 6.46 -22.72 -3.37
N THR A 309 5.16 -23.01 -3.34
CA THR A 309 4.62 -24.38 -3.32
C THR A 309 4.65 -24.96 -4.73
N SER A 310 4.29 -26.23 -4.95
CA SER A 310 4.26 -27.00 -6.22
C SER A 310 4.02 -26.23 -7.56
N GLY A 311 4.93 -25.33 -7.95
CA GLY A 311 4.78 -24.41 -9.08
C GLY A 311 3.81 -23.23 -8.85
N THR A 312 3.45 -22.88 -7.62
CA THR A 312 2.50 -21.79 -7.33
C THR A 312 2.93 -20.97 -6.12
N TRP A 313 2.83 -19.65 -6.27
CA TRP A 313 3.06 -18.67 -5.21
C TRP A 313 1.83 -18.53 -4.32
N VAL A 314 2.01 -18.74 -3.02
CA VAL A 314 0.98 -18.54 -1.99
C VAL A 314 1.50 -17.63 -0.89
N PRO A 315 0.62 -16.86 -0.20
CA PRO A 315 1.01 -16.10 0.99
C PRO A 315 1.72 -16.99 2.02
N PHE A 316 2.76 -16.43 2.63
CA PHE A 316 3.54 -17.10 3.67
C PHE A 316 3.57 -16.26 4.94
N MET A 317 3.34 -16.94 6.05
CA MET A 317 3.54 -16.42 7.40
C MET A 317 4.24 -17.55 8.19
N PRO A 318 5.33 -17.27 8.93
CA PRO A 318 5.91 -18.24 9.85
C PRO A 318 4.89 -18.74 10.87
N GLU A 319 5.15 -19.90 11.48
CA GLU A 319 4.32 -20.37 12.60
C GLU A 319 4.38 -19.38 13.77
N ARG A 320 3.33 -19.30 14.60
CA ARG A 320 3.27 -18.36 15.74
C ARG A 320 4.42 -18.52 16.74
N LEU A 321 5.00 -19.71 16.83
CA LEU A 321 6.13 -20.02 17.72
C LEU A 321 7.50 -19.70 17.09
N SER A 322 7.54 -19.34 15.80
CA SER A 322 8.77 -18.91 15.12
C SER A 322 9.30 -17.61 15.71
N ASN A 323 10.62 -17.48 15.79
CA ASN A 323 11.25 -16.24 16.24
C ASN A 323 11.03 -15.10 15.24
N ALA A 324 10.85 -15.43 13.96
CA ALA A 324 10.58 -14.46 12.90
C ALA A 324 9.10 -14.02 12.83
N TRP A 325 8.20 -14.65 13.57
CA TRP A 325 6.75 -14.38 13.46
C TRP A 325 6.41 -12.91 13.68
N LYS A 326 7.00 -12.29 14.71
CA LYS A 326 6.72 -10.88 15.06
C LYS A 326 7.13 -9.93 13.94
N ASP A 327 8.29 -10.17 13.32
CA ASP A 327 8.80 -9.31 12.26
C ASP A 327 7.95 -9.45 10.98
N PHE A 328 7.56 -10.68 10.60
CA PHE A 328 6.65 -10.90 9.48
C PHE A 328 5.26 -10.32 9.73
N ARG A 329 4.78 -10.40 10.97
CA ARG A 329 3.52 -9.79 11.36
C ARG A 329 3.58 -8.26 11.25
N GLN A 330 4.70 -7.65 11.64
CA GLN A 330 4.92 -6.22 11.49
C GLN A 330 4.96 -5.81 10.01
N LEU A 331 5.64 -6.58 9.15
CA LEU A 331 5.68 -6.35 7.70
C LEU A 331 4.28 -6.38 7.06
N GLU A 332 3.46 -7.36 7.46
CA GLU A 332 2.07 -7.47 6.99
C GLU A 332 1.24 -6.27 7.41
N LEU A 333 1.26 -5.90 8.68
CA LEU A 333 0.49 -4.78 9.21
C LEU A 333 0.93 -3.45 8.62
N PHE A 334 2.23 -3.22 8.47
CA PHE A 334 2.75 -1.99 7.85
C PHE A 334 2.30 -1.87 6.39
N THR A 335 2.39 -2.95 5.63
CA THR A 335 1.93 -2.99 4.24
C THR A 335 0.43 -2.74 4.14
N GLN A 336 -0.38 -3.41 4.98
CA GLN A 336 -1.83 -3.25 5.00
C GLN A 336 -2.24 -1.83 5.40
N ALA A 337 -1.61 -1.26 6.44
CA ALA A 337 -1.91 0.09 6.89
C ALA A 337 -1.66 1.11 5.78
N ARG A 338 -0.51 1.03 5.09
CA ARG A 338 -0.21 1.89 3.93
C ARG A 338 -1.21 1.68 2.80
N ASP A 339 -1.49 0.43 2.40
CA ASP A 339 -2.42 0.13 1.30
C ASP A 339 -3.85 0.65 1.59
N TYR A 340 -4.33 0.53 2.84
CA TYR A 340 -5.63 1.05 3.25
C TYR A 340 -5.63 2.57 3.40
N ASP A 341 -4.55 3.19 3.88
CA ASP A 341 -4.44 4.64 3.99
C ASP A 341 -4.52 5.31 2.62
N GLU A 342 -3.70 4.86 1.66
CA GLU A 342 -3.75 5.34 0.28
C GLU A 342 -5.16 5.19 -0.33
N GLN A 343 -5.81 4.04 -0.09
CA GLN A 343 -7.18 3.80 -0.55
C GLN A 343 -8.19 4.73 0.17
N THR A 344 -8.01 5.00 1.46
CA THR A 344 -8.86 5.91 2.26
C THR A 344 -8.84 7.30 1.65
N GLN A 345 -7.64 7.84 1.41
CA GLN A 345 -7.46 9.17 0.82
C GLN A 345 -8.18 9.31 -0.52
N GLN A 346 -8.12 8.28 -1.38
CA GLN A 346 -8.80 8.30 -2.68
C GLN A 346 -10.31 8.20 -2.57
N LEU A 347 -10.82 7.32 -1.70
CA LEU A 347 -12.25 7.15 -1.51
C LEU A 347 -12.86 8.39 -0.84
N ASP A 348 -12.17 9.01 0.12
CA ASP A 348 -12.60 10.25 0.75
C ASP A 348 -12.71 11.37 -0.28
N LYS A 349 -11.69 11.56 -1.14
CA LYS A 349 -11.74 12.52 -2.26
C LYS A 349 -12.92 12.24 -3.20
N HIS A 350 -13.17 10.97 -3.52
CA HIS A 350 -14.28 10.56 -4.37
C HIS A 350 -15.66 10.89 -3.78
N TYR A 351 -15.91 10.51 -2.52
CA TYR A 351 -17.20 10.74 -1.87
C TYR A 351 -17.43 12.22 -1.55
N GLN A 352 -16.38 12.97 -1.22
CA GLN A 352 -16.45 14.43 -1.11
C GLN A 352 -16.82 15.08 -2.45
N GLY A 353 -16.21 14.65 -3.55
CA GLY A 353 -16.51 15.16 -4.89
C GLY A 353 -17.91 14.84 -5.41
N THR A 354 -18.51 13.73 -4.95
CA THR A 354 -19.88 13.32 -5.31
C THR A 354 -20.95 13.82 -4.32
N GLY A 355 -20.55 14.31 -3.15
CA GLY A 355 -21.45 14.77 -2.09
C GLY A 355 -22.17 13.63 -1.36
N GLU A 356 -21.68 12.40 -1.47
CA GLU A 356 -22.23 11.25 -0.74
C GLU A 356 -21.71 11.24 0.71
N ASP A 357 -22.61 11.11 1.68
CA ASP A 357 -22.25 11.00 3.10
C ASP A 357 -21.85 9.55 3.44
N VAL A 358 -20.62 9.19 3.06
CA VAL A 358 -20.01 7.88 3.30
C VAL A 358 -18.73 8.07 4.10
N PHE A 359 -18.64 7.41 5.24
CA PHE A 359 -17.43 7.39 6.05
C PHE A 359 -16.50 6.26 5.62
N VAL A 360 -15.26 6.61 5.27
CA VAL A 360 -14.23 5.63 4.92
C VAL A 360 -13.38 5.39 6.16
N ALA A 361 -13.68 4.31 6.89
CA ALA A 361 -13.02 4.00 8.15
C ALA A 361 -11.54 3.64 7.94
N ALA A 362 -10.67 4.09 8.83
CA ALA A 362 -9.26 3.78 8.83
C ALA A 362 -9.00 2.32 9.22
N PHE A 363 -7.92 1.76 8.68
CA PHE A 363 -7.30 0.54 9.20
C PHE A 363 -6.15 0.97 10.10
N THR A 364 -6.24 0.68 11.38
CA THR A 364 -5.26 1.17 12.35
C THR A 364 -4.47 0.00 12.95
N PRO A 365 -3.16 -0.11 12.69
CA PRO A 365 -2.32 -1.06 13.40
C PRO A 365 -2.17 -0.64 14.86
N TYR A 366 -2.10 -1.64 15.73
CA TYR A 366 -2.04 -1.48 17.18
C TYR A 366 -1.10 -2.53 17.77
N GLN A 367 -0.39 -2.19 18.83
CA GLN A 367 0.37 -3.15 19.62
C GLN A 367 -0.10 -3.11 21.07
N ASP A 368 -0.38 -4.27 21.63
CA ASP A 368 -0.79 -4.32 23.04
C ASP A 368 0.40 -4.25 24.01
N GLU A 369 0.09 -4.14 25.31
CA GLU A 369 1.08 -4.10 26.39
C GLU A 369 2.00 -5.36 26.42
N HIS A 370 1.59 -6.46 25.78
CA HIS A 370 2.34 -7.71 25.66
C HIS A 370 3.17 -7.80 24.37
N GLY A 371 3.17 -6.74 23.54
CA GLY A 371 3.89 -6.68 22.28
C GLY A 371 3.22 -7.43 21.12
N ARG A 372 1.93 -7.81 21.26
CA ARG A 372 1.15 -8.44 20.19
C ARG A 372 0.65 -7.37 19.23
N SER A 373 0.99 -7.49 17.95
CA SER A 373 0.56 -6.55 16.90
C SER A 373 -0.71 -7.01 16.20
N LEU A 374 -1.73 -6.15 16.21
CA LEU A 374 -3.08 -6.37 15.71
C LEU A 374 -3.54 -5.14 14.92
N SER A 375 -4.74 -5.21 14.36
CA SER A 375 -5.39 -4.13 13.63
C SER A 375 -6.80 -3.90 14.13
N TYR A 376 -7.27 -2.66 14.05
CA TYR A 376 -8.66 -2.33 14.33
C TYR A 376 -9.25 -1.33 13.34
N ALA A 377 -10.58 -1.26 13.31
CA ALA A 377 -11.36 -0.25 12.61
C ALA A 377 -12.51 0.24 13.47
N VAL A 378 -13.01 1.44 13.18
CA VAL A 378 -14.15 2.03 13.90
C VAL A 378 -15.43 1.91 13.08
N TRP A 379 -16.45 1.31 13.68
CA TRP A 379 -17.82 1.31 13.15
C TRP A 379 -18.66 2.26 14.01
N GLN A 380 -18.97 3.43 13.46
CA GLN A 380 -19.83 4.42 14.11
C GLN A 380 -21.31 4.19 13.78
N LYS A 381 -22.17 4.35 14.80
CA LYS A 381 -23.63 4.30 14.66
C LYS A 381 -24.17 5.50 13.89
N GLY A 382 -25.14 5.24 13.02
CA GLY A 382 -25.95 6.29 12.38
C GLY A 382 -25.38 6.82 11.06
N MET A 383 -24.41 6.14 10.46
CA MET A 383 -23.84 6.54 9.17
C MET A 383 -23.50 5.33 8.29
N THR A 384 -23.43 5.56 6.97
CA THR A 384 -22.92 4.55 6.05
C THR A 384 -21.40 4.54 6.11
N THR A 385 -20.81 3.38 6.40
CA THR A 385 -19.37 3.22 6.57
C THR A 385 -18.80 2.18 5.60
N LEU A 386 -17.62 2.45 5.05
CA LEU A 386 -16.78 1.48 4.35
C LEU A 386 -15.71 0.96 5.31
N LEU A 387 -15.99 -0.16 5.96
CA LEU A 387 -15.07 -0.78 6.90
C LEU A 387 -13.95 -1.52 6.17
N PRO A 388 -12.67 -1.28 6.51
CA PRO A 388 -11.57 -2.13 6.08
C PRO A 388 -11.64 -3.47 6.82
N ARG A 389 -11.08 -4.53 6.23
CA ARG A 389 -10.92 -5.81 6.93
C ARG A 389 -9.79 -5.71 7.97
N ALA A 390 -10.14 -5.27 9.17
CA ALA A 390 -9.28 -5.28 10.36
C ALA A 390 -9.56 -6.53 11.22
N GLU A 391 -8.76 -6.79 12.25
CA GLU A 391 -9.00 -7.90 13.18
C GLU A 391 -10.05 -7.57 14.23
N LEU A 392 -10.08 -6.33 14.70
CA LEU A 392 -11.06 -5.84 15.66
C LEU A 392 -11.92 -4.74 15.05
N ILE A 393 -13.16 -4.69 15.52
CA ILE A 393 -14.09 -3.59 15.26
C ILE A 393 -14.46 -2.95 16.58
N PHE A 394 -14.22 -1.63 16.67
CA PHE A 394 -14.66 -0.79 17.76
C PHE A 394 -16.00 -0.15 17.40
N PHE A 395 -17.04 -0.42 18.20
CA PHE A 395 -18.37 0.12 17.99
C PHE A 395 -18.51 1.42 18.77
N VAL A 396 -18.84 2.52 18.09
CA VAL A 396 -18.98 3.85 18.72
C VAL A 396 -20.40 4.38 18.52
N ASP A 397 -21.02 4.84 19.60
CA ASP A 397 -22.30 5.56 19.58
C ASP A 397 -22.06 7.03 19.96
N PRO A 398 -22.12 7.97 18.99
CA PRO A 398 -21.83 9.38 19.26
C PRO A 398 -22.83 10.01 20.24
N ALA A 399 -24.03 9.42 20.40
CA ALA A 399 -25.03 9.90 21.35
C ALA A 399 -24.60 9.72 22.82
N GLN A 400 -23.60 8.86 23.11
CA GLN A 400 -23.06 8.70 24.47
C GLN A 400 -22.09 9.83 24.87
N GLY A 401 -21.85 10.76 23.95
CA GLY A 401 -20.95 11.89 24.14
C GLY A 401 -19.57 11.59 23.61
N GLU A 402 -18.85 12.66 23.30
CA GLU A 402 -17.54 12.56 22.66
C GLU A 402 -16.60 11.63 23.45
N ARG A 403 -16.38 11.85 24.74
CA ARG A 403 -15.42 11.06 25.53
C ARG A 403 -15.92 9.68 26.00
N ALA A 404 -17.02 9.17 25.44
CA ALA A 404 -17.54 7.87 25.80
C ALA A 404 -16.64 6.75 25.30
N ALA A 405 -16.54 5.68 26.09
CA ALA A 405 -15.88 4.46 25.67
C ALA A 405 -16.68 3.78 24.53
N PRO A 406 -16.03 2.94 23.70
CA PRO A 406 -16.72 2.09 22.73
C PRO A 406 -17.87 1.31 23.39
N VAL A 407 -19.01 1.24 22.71
CA VAL A 407 -20.20 0.52 23.19
C VAL A 407 -20.10 -0.99 23.02
N GLY A 408 -19.07 -1.45 22.30
CA GLY A 408 -18.64 -2.83 22.17
C GLY A 408 -17.32 -2.91 21.41
N VAL A 409 -16.61 -4.03 21.57
CA VAL A 409 -15.44 -4.39 20.78
C VAL A 409 -15.55 -5.86 20.42
N ALA A 410 -15.29 -6.23 19.17
CA ALA A 410 -15.40 -7.61 18.73
C ALA A 410 -14.39 -7.95 17.63
N ARG A 411 -14.06 -9.24 17.51
CA ARG A 411 -13.30 -9.75 16.37
C ARG A 411 -14.14 -9.67 15.09
N TRP A 412 -13.49 -9.30 13.99
CA TRP A 412 -14.12 -9.24 12.67
C TRP A 412 -14.94 -10.50 12.35
N GLU A 413 -14.35 -11.67 12.57
CA GLU A 413 -14.98 -12.96 12.27
C GLU A 413 -16.27 -13.20 13.08
N ASP A 414 -16.35 -12.70 14.30
CA ASP A 414 -17.56 -12.85 15.12
C ASP A 414 -18.64 -11.86 14.70
N VAL A 415 -18.25 -10.66 14.27
CA VAL A 415 -19.17 -9.68 13.69
C VAL A 415 -19.69 -10.19 12.34
N ALA A 416 -18.86 -10.79 11.50
CA ALA A 416 -19.25 -11.30 10.18
C ALA A 416 -20.21 -12.51 10.27
N LYS A 417 -20.06 -13.37 11.28
CA LYS A 417 -21.01 -14.48 11.53
C LYS A 417 -22.40 -13.98 11.94
N VAL A 418 -22.44 -12.87 12.68
CA VAL A 418 -23.65 -12.32 13.31
C VAL A 418 -24.34 -11.30 12.41
N THR A 419 -23.57 -10.57 11.61
CA THR A 419 -24.06 -9.52 10.72
C THR A 419 -23.84 -9.93 9.26
N GLY A 420 -24.93 -10.11 8.50
CA GLY A 420 -24.83 -10.35 7.06
C GLY A 420 -24.21 -9.18 6.29
N ALA A 421 -24.11 -8.00 6.93
CA ALA A 421 -23.54 -6.78 6.37
C ALA A 421 -22.04 -6.87 6.04
N LEU A 422 -21.30 -7.78 6.69
CA LEU A 422 -19.88 -8.05 6.38
C LEU A 422 -19.69 -9.30 5.50
N GLY A 423 -20.77 -9.85 4.93
CA GLY A 423 -20.72 -11.09 4.15
C GLY A 423 -20.20 -10.92 2.72
N THR A 424 -20.13 -9.69 2.19
CA THR A 424 -19.68 -9.44 0.81
C THR A 424 -18.92 -8.11 0.72
N PRO A 425 -17.68 -8.10 0.20
CA PRO A 425 -16.92 -6.87 0.01
C PRO A 425 -17.53 -6.02 -1.11
N VAL A 426 -17.26 -4.72 -1.07
CA VAL A 426 -17.64 -3.79 -2.14
C VAL A 426 -16.89 -4.14 -3.42
N GLU A 427 -17.64 -4.30 -4.50
CA GLU A 427 -17.09 -4.69 -5.79
C GLU A 427 -16.05 -3.67 -6.30
N GLY A 428 -14.92 -4.20 -6.78
CA GLY A 428 -13.87 -3.39 -7.40
C GLY A 428 -13.01 -2.59 -6.42
N LEU A 429 -13.06 -2.90 -5.11
CA LEU A 429 -12.14 -2.34 -4.12
C LEU A 429 -11.13 -3.38 -3.65
N TYR A 430 -9.85 -3.00 -3.67
CA TYR A 430 -8.76 -3.73 -3.03
C TYR A 430 -7.78 -2.73 -2.37
N PRO A 431 -7.31 -2.95 -1.13
CA PRO A 431 -7.78 -3.99 -0.21
C PRO A 431 -9.30 -3.93 0.04
N GLU A 432 -9.88 -5.06 0.46
CA GLU A 432 -11.34 -5.19 0.54
C GLU A 432 -11.94 -4.23 1.58
N ARG A 433 -13.06 -3.62 1.21
CA ARG A 433 -13.89 -2.86 2.15
C ARG A 433 -15.31 -3.38 2.14
N TYR A 434 -15.99 -3.25 3.27
CA TYR A 434 -17.33 -3.77 3.49
C TYR A 434 -18.25 -2.60 3.80
N ARG A 435 -19.31 -2.46 3.00
CA ARG A 435 -20.26 -1.37 3.17
C ARG A 435 -21.30 -1.74 4.20
N VAL A 436 -21.28 -1.03 5.32
CA VAL A 436 -22.27 -1.15 6.39
C VAL A 436 -23.16 0.08 6.41
N ARG A 437 -24.46 -0.12 6.61
CA ARG A 437 -25.47 0.96 6.69
C ARG A 437 -26.18 0.96 8.03
N ASP A 438 -26.42 -0.24 8.55
CA ASP A 438 -27.05 -0.44 9.84
C ASP A 438 -25.99 -0.50 10.95
N PHE A 439 -26.44 -0.51 12.20
CA PHE A 439 -25.59 -0.72 13.37
C PHE A 439 -26.06 -1.97 14.12
N PRO A 440 -25.17 -2.73 14.79
CA PRO A 440 -25.59 -3.89 15.57
C PRO A 440 -26.62 -3.52 16.64
N SER A 441 -27.57 -4.42 16.87
CA SER A 441 -28.59 -4.27 17.90
C SER A 441 -27.99 -4.27 19.30
N ASP A 442 -28.71 -3.72 20.28
CA ASP A 442 -28.27 -3.71 21.69
C ASP A 442 -28.00 -5.12 22.23
N GLU A 443 -28.74 -6.14 21.76
CA GLU A 443 -28.51 -7.54 22.13
C GLU A 443 -27.18 -8.06 21.57
N GLN A 444 -26.86 -7.73 20.31
CA GLN A 444 -25.58 -8.09 19.71
C GLN A 444 -24.43 -7.35 20.38
N LEU A 445 -24.58 -6.04 20.62
CA LEU A 445 -23.57 -5.24 21.33
C LEU A 445 -23.35 -5.75 22.76
N ALA A 446 -24.41 -6.16 23.46
CA ALA A 446 -24.29 -6.73 24.81
C ALA A 446 -23.41 -7.99 24.85
N ARG A 447 -23.36 -8.78 23.77
CA ARG A 447 -22.45 -9.94 23.65
C ARG A 447 -20.99 -9.53 23.44
N TRP A 448 -20.75 -8.30 22.99
CA TRP A 448 -19.43 -7.72 22.72
C TRP A 448 -19.02 -6.65 23.74
N ARG A 449 -19.77 -6.55 24.86
CA ARG A 449 -19.38 -5.77 26.04
C ARG A 449 -18.37 -6.60 26.85
N GLY A 450 -17.12 -6.63 26.39
CA GLY A 450 -15.98 -7.26 27.07
C GLY A 450 -14.78 -6.31 27.16
N ASP A 451 -13.80 -6.66 27.99
CA ASP A 451 -12.48 -6.01 27.93
C ASP A 451 -11.82 -6.42 26.60
N PRO A 452 -11.32 -5.47 25.77
CA PRO A 452 -10.52 -5.82 24.59
C PRO A 452 -9.42 -6.84 24.94
N GLY A 453 -8.85 -6.75 26.14
CA GLY A 453 -7.94 -7.72 26.79
C GLY A 453 -8.32 -9.18 26.57
N ASP A 454 -9.59 -9.51 26.84
CA ASP A 454 -10.10 -10.89 26.80
C ASP A 454 -10.23 -11.43 25.36
N LEU A 455 -10.37 -10.54 24.37
CA LEU A 455 -10.36 -10.91 22.95
C LEU A 455 -8.95 -11.21 22.43
N PHE A 456 -7.91 -10.86 23.19
CA PHE A 456 -6.51 -11.05 22.81
C PHE A 456 -5.92 -12.39 23.31
N ASP A 457 -6.54 -13.06 24.29
CA ASP A 457 -5.92 -14.17 25.04
C ASP A 457 -6.13 -15.60 24.50
N GLU A 458 -6.87 -15.81 23.41
CA GLU A 458 -7.08 -17.18 22.89
C GLU A 458 -6.06 -17.58 21.81
N ASN A 459 -4.91 -18.14 22.24
CA ASN A 459 -4.55 -19.56 22.09
C ASN A 459 -3.06 -19.83 22.40
N GLU A 460 -2.72 -20.03 23.69
CA GLU A 460 -1.60 -20.90 24.11
C GLU A 460 -2.01 -22.39 24.06
N ARG A 461 -2.69 -22.84 23.00
CA ARG A 461 -2.96 -24.25 22.76
C ARG A 461 -2.65 -24.65 21.34
#